data_AF-A0ABD7LGC4-F1
#
_entry.id   AF-A0ABD7LGC4-F1
#
_cell.length_a   1.000
_cell.length_b   1.000
_cell.length_c   1.000
_cell.angle_alpha   90.00
_cell.angle_beta   90.00
_cell.angle_gamma   90.00
#
_symmetry.space_group_name_H-M   'P 1'
#
loop_
_entity.id
_entity.type
_entity.pdbx_description
1 polymer ?
#
loop_
_entity_poly.entity_id
_entity_poly.type
_entity_poly.pdbx_seq_one_letter_code
_entity_poly.pdbx_strand_id
1 'polypeptide(L)'
;MSPRITHKGLDFLADDGGLSAILGVVTVKLHEDTLKDLIGQRIAESDLPTPEKSRLLNQLKSLPGEAIKHLTLKLVDAGLSNWPMALNALETFVRHP
;
A
#
# COMPACT_ATOMS: atom_id res chain seq x y z
N MET A 1 43.53 -3.16 -23.99
CA MET A 1 42.41 -3.62 -23.14
C MET A 1 41.16 -3.60 -23.97
N SER A 2 40.43 -4.72 -24.06
CA SER A 2 39.13 -4.75 -24.74
C SER A 2 38.03 -4.35 -23.77
N PRO A 3 37.09 -3.47 -24.14
CA PRO A 3 35.97 -3.14 -23.28
C PRO A 3 35.11 -4.38 -23.04
N ARG A 4 34.71 -4.60 -21.79
CA ARG A 4 33.82 -5.69 -21.37
C ARG A 4 32.46 -5.10 -21.03
N ILE A 5 31.40 -5.65 -21.62
CA ILE A 5 30.03 -5.23 -21.34
C ILE A 5 29.68 -5.47 -19.86
N THR A 6 28.97 -4.53 -19.26
CA THR A 6 28.51 -4.64 -17.86
C THR A 6 27.16 -5.33 -17.80
N HIS A 7 26.76 -5.81 -16.61
CA HIS A 7 25.40 -6.32 -16.39
C HIS A 7 24.32 -5.31 -16.79
N LYS A 8 24.50 -4.02 -16.50
CA LYS A 8 23.60 -2.94 -16.97
C LYS A 8 23.56 -2.82 -18.49
N GLY A 9 24.71 -2.98 -19.14
CA GLY A 9 24.80 -2.97 -20.60
C GLY A 9 24.12 -4.18 -21.25
N LEU A 10 24.19 -5.35 -20.60
CA LEU A 10 23.48 -6.56 -21.04
C LEU A 10 21.97 -6.41 -20.85
N ASP A 11 21.52 -5.91 -19.70
CA ASP A 11 20.10 -5.67 -19.42
C ASP A 11 19.49 -4.60 -20.35
N PHE A 12 20.26 -3.58 -20.76
CA PHE A 12 19.82 -2.58 -21.74
C PHE A 12 19.61 -3.16 -23.16
N LEU A 13 20.39 -4.18 -23.52
CA LEU A 13 20.27 -4.85 -24.82
C LEU A 13 19.17 -5.92 -24.84
N ALA A 14 18.60 -6.27 -23.68
CA ALA A 14 17.55 -7.26 -23.58
C ALA A 14 16.18 -6.59 -23.81
N ASP A 15 15.36 -7.16 -24.70
CA ASP A 15 14.03 -6.63 -25.05
C ASP A 15 13.01 -6.71 -23.89
N ASP A 16 13.36 -7.40 -22.80
CA ASP A 16 12.56 -7.59 -21.59
C ASP A 16 13.10 -6.83 -20.36
N GLY A 17 14.18 -6.05 -20.52
CA GLY A 17 14.85 -5.33 -19.42
C GLY A 17 15.75 -6.20 -18.52
N GLY A 18 15.95 -7.47 -18.88
CA GLY A 18 16.96 -8.36 -18.28
C GLY A 18 16.76 -8.66 -16.79
N LEU A 19 17.85 -9.02 -16.11
CA LEU A 19 17.81 -9.45 -14.71
C LEU A 19 17.40 -8.33 -13.76
N SER A 20 17.67 -7.07 -14.10
CA SER A 20 17.22 -5.91 -13.33
C SER A 20 15.70 -5.79 -13.29
N ALA A 21 14.97 -6.16 -14.35
CA ALA A 21 13.51 -6.17 -14.35
C ALA A 21 12.93 -7.22 -13.38
N ILE A 22 13.60 -8.38 -13.26
CA ILE A 22 13.20 -9.49 -12.38
C ILE A 22 13.56 -9.19 -10.92
N LEU A 23 14.79 -8.70 -10.67
CA LEU A 23 15.31 -8.47 -9.32
C LEU A 23 14.93 -7.11 -8.74
N GLY A 24 14.44 -6.18 -9.57
CA GLY A 24 13.96 -4.86 -9.15
C GLY A 24 12.61 -4.87 -8.44
N VAL A 25 11.96 -6.03 -8.29
CA VAL A 25 10.67 -6.14 -7.60
C VAL A 25 10.87 -5.97 -6.09
N VAL A 26 10.42 -4.84 -5.56
CA VAL A 26 10.33 -4.63 -4.11
C VAL A 26 9.02 -5.23 -3.61
N THR A 27 9.09 -6.36 -2.91
CA THR A 27 7.91 -6.92 -2.23
C THR A 27 7.67 -6.16 -0.92
N VAL A 28 6.68 -5.27 -0.92
CA VAL A 28 6.22 -4.61 0.31
C VAL A 28 5.32 -5.58 1.08
N LYS A 29 5.76 -6.00 2.27
CA LYS A 29 4.94 -6.80 3.19
C LYS A 29 4.30 -5.87 4.22
N LEU A 30 2.98 -5.73 4.14
CA LEU A 30 2.22 -5.03 5.18
C LEU A 30 1.94 -6.02 6.31
N HIS A 31 2.51 -5.75 7.49
CA HIS A 31 2.22 -6.51 8.69
C HIS A 31 0.79 -6.21 9.16
N GLU A 32 0.12 -7.23 9.69
CA GLU A 32 -1.26 -7.13 10.16
C GLU A 32 -1.41 -6.07 11.27
N ASP A 33 -0.42 -5.97 12.17
CA ASP A 33 -0.39 -4.95 13.21
C ASP A 33 -0.27 -3.55 12.62
N THR A 34 0.56 -3.36 11.59
CA THR A 34 0.65 -2.08 10.88
C THR A 34 -0.69 -1.68 10.26
N LEU A 35 -1.42 -2.65 9.69
CA LEU A 35 -2.75 -2.39 9.14
C LEU A 35 -3.77 -2.04 10.24
N LYS A 36 -3.71 -2.72 11.38
CA LYS A 36 -4.55 -2.40 12.56
C LYS A 36 -4.26 -0.99 13.07
N ASP A 37 -2.99 -0.60 13.15
CA ASP A 37 -2.60 0.73 13.62
C ASP A 37 -3.09 1.83 12.68
N LEU A 38 -2.90 1.66 11.36
CA LEU A 38 -3.37 2.62 10.36
C LEU A 38 -4.89 2.80 10.39
N ILE A 39 -5.65 1.70 10.45
CA ILE A 39 -7.12 1.77 10.53
C ILE A 39 -7.55 2.35 11.89
N GLY A 40 -6.89 1.94 12.97
CA GLY A 40 -7.15 2.39 14.33
C GLY A 40 -6.95 3.90 14.48
N GLN A 41 -5.88 4.44 13.89
CA GLN A 41 -5.63 5.87 13.88
C GLN A 41 -6.78 6.65 13.21
N ARG A 42 -7.27 6.18 12.06
CA ARG A 42 -8.43 6.81 11.38
C ARG A 42 -9.71 6.75 12.22
N ILE A 43 -9.95 5.66 12.95
CA ILE A 43 -11.08 5.57 13.89
C ILE A 43 -10.91 6.59 15.03
N ALA A 44 -9.70 6.71 15.58
CA ALA A 44 -9.42 7.65 16.68
C ALA A 44 -9.61 9.12 16.25
N GLU A 45 -9.21 9.45 15.03
CA GLU A 45 -9.33 10.80 14.42
C GLU A 45 -10.75 11.15 13.95
N SER A 46 -11.64 10.17 13.81
CA SER A 46 -13.01 10.41 13.33
C SER A 46 -13.85 11.29 14.28
N ASP A 47 -14.97 11.84 13.81
CA ASP A 47 -15.89 12.62 14.66
C ASP A 47 -16.90 11.74 15.44
N LEU A 48 -16.65 10.43 15.53
CA LEU A 48 -17.54 9.50 16.24
C LEU A 48 -17.55 9.75 17.76
N PRO A 49 -18.68 9.50 18.46
CA PRO A 49 -18.72 9.53 19.91
C PRO A 49 -17.71 8.58 20.56
N THR A 50 -17.14 8.96 21.73
CA THR A 50 -16.14 8.16 22.46
C THR A 50 -16.54 6.69 22.69
N PRO A 51 -17.80 6.36 23.03
CA PRO A 51 -18.22 4.96 23.17
C PRO A 51 -18.11 4.17 21.87
N GLU A 52 -18.46 4.78 20.73
CA GLU A 52 -18.41 4.14 19.42
C GLU A 52 -16.97 3.94 18.95
N LYS A 53 -16.10 4.94 19.13
CA LYS A 53 -14.66 4.79 18.87
C LYS A 53 -14.07 3.63 19.65
N SER A 54 -14.35 3.57 20.95
CA SER A 54 -13.85 2.51 21.84
C SER A 54 -14.33 1.12 21.39
N ARG A 55 -15.61 1.01 21.01
CA ARG A 55 -16.17 -0.24 20.47
C ARG A 55 -15.44 -0.68 19.20
N LEU A 56 -15.27 0.22 18.23
CA LEU A 56 -14.63 -0.09 16.96
C LEU A 56 -13.15 -0.46 17.12
N LEU A 57 -12.41 0.27 17.96
CA LEU A 57 -11.01 -0.03 18.27
C LEU A 57 -10.85 -1.41 18.91
N ASN A 58 -11.73 -1.76 19.85
CA ASN A 58 -11.70 -3.08 20.49
C ASN A 58 -12.03 -4.20 19.50
N GLN A 59 -13.01 -3.99 18.62
CA GLN A 59 -13.32 -4.94 17.55
C GLN A 59 -12.13 -5.13 16.60
N LEU A 60 -11.52 -4.04 16.12
CA LEU A 60 -10.35 -4.08 15.25
C LEU A 60 -9.18 -4.86 15.87
N LYS A 61 -8.89 -4.62 17.16
CA LYS A 61 -7.83 -5.35 17.88
C LYS A 61 -8.08 -6.86 17.92
N SER A 62 -9.34 -7.25 18.11
CA SER A 62 -9.75 -8.66 18.21
C SER A 62 -9.75 -9.43 16.88
N LEU A 63 -9.67 -8.76 15.74
CA LEU A 63 -9.74 -9.42 14.44
C LEU A 63 -8.48 -10.27 14.16
N PRO A 64 -8.66 -11.48 13.60
CA PRO A 64 -7.55 -12.30 13.12
C PRO A 64 -6.94 -11.68 11.86
N GLY A 65 -5.70 -12.07 11.57
CA GLY A 65 -4.92 -11.55 10.45
C GLY A 65 -5.61 -11.58 9.09
N GLU A 66 -6.21 -12.71 8.75
CA GLU A 66 -6.92 -12.87 7.48
C GLU A 66 -8.11 -11.92 7.36
N ALA A 67 -8.83 -11.67 8.45
CA ALA A 67 -9.92 -10.70 8.47
C ALA A 67 -9.41 -9.26 8.29
N ILE A 68 -8.22 -8.93 8.83
CA ILE A 68 -7.59 -7.62 8.61
C ILE A 68 -7.23 -7.43 7.13
N LYS A 69 -6.64 -8.44 6.48
CA LYS A 69 -6.34 -8.36 5.04
C LYS A 69 -7.59 -8.11 4.22
N HIS A 70 -8.66 -8.87 4.46
CA HIS A 70 -9.93 -8.68 3.77
C HIS A 70 -10.56 -7.32 4.06
N LEU A 71 -10.49 -6.84 5.30
CA LEU A 71 -10.95 -5.51 5.67
C LEU A 71 -10.18 -4.42 4.90
N THR A 72 -8.86 -4.52 4.86
CA THR A 72 -8.00 -3.57 4.13
C THR A 72 -8.37 -3.51 2.65
N LEU A 73 -8.58 -4.66 1.99
CA LEU A 73 -9.01 -4.68 0.58
C LEU A 73 -10.34 -3.97 0.40
N LYS A 74 -11.34 -4.23 1.25
CA LYS A 74 -12.63 -3.53 1.19
C LYS A 74 -12.51 -2.02 1.41
N LEU A 75 -11.61 -1.58 2.28
CA LEU A 75 -11.36 -0.15 2.51
C LEU A 75 -10.71 0.50 1.28
N VAL A 76 -9.79 -0.19 0.61
CA VAL A 76 -9.22 0.26 -0.67
C VAL A 76 -10.31 0.37 -1.73
N ASP A 77 -11.15 -0.67 -1.89
CA ASP A 77 -12.26 -0.67 -2.84
C ASP A 77 -13.24 0.49 -2.60
N ALA A 78 -13.58 0.74 -1.34
CA ALA A 78 -14.46 1.85 -0.96
C ALA A 78 -13.85 3.22 -1.30
N GLY A 79 -12.54 3.39 -1.06
CA GLY A 79 -11.81 4.60 -1.45
C GLY A 79 -11.80 4.83 -2.96
N LEU A 80 -11.51 3.78 -3.74
CA LEU A 80 -11.48 3.83 -5.21
C LEU A 80 -12.87 4.02 -5.82
N SER A 81 -13.91 3.49 -5.18
CA SER A 81 -15.31 3.70 -5.58
C SER A 81 -15.72 5.17 -5.47
N ASN A 82 -15.04 5.96 -4.64
CA ASN A 82 -15.17 7.41 -4.62
C ASN A 82 -14.20 8.06 -5.63
N TRP A 83 -14.50 7.86 -6.93
CA TRP A 83 -13.63 8.23 -8.03
C TRP A 83 -13.14 9.69 -8.01
N PRO A 84 -13.97 10.72 -7.74
CA PRO A 84 -13.50 12.10 -7.70
C PRO A 84 -12.43 12.34 -6.64
N MET A 85 -12.60 11.76 -5.45
CA MET A 85 -11.62 11.87 -4.35
C MET A 85 -10.36 11.08 -4.67
N ALA A 86 -10.50 9.88 -5.24
CA ALA A 86 -9.37 9.06 -5.67
C ALA A 86 -8.53 9.76 -6.75
N LEU A 87 -9.18 10.37 -7.74
CA LEU A 87 -8.51 11.13 -8.80
C LEU A 87 -7.75 12.33 -8.22
N ASN A 88 -8.35 13.09 -7.31
CA ASN A 88 -7.68 14.22 -6.67
C ASN A 88 -6.44 13.77 -5.86
N ALA A 89 -6.55 12.67 -5.12
CA ALA A 89 -5.42 12.11 -4.38
C ALA A 89 -4.28 11.69 -5.32
N LEU A 90 -4.61 11.03 -6.43
CA LEU A 90 -3.65 10.62 -7.45
C LEU A 90 -2.96 11.83 -8.10
N GLU A 91 -3.73 12.84 -8.50
CA GLU A 91 -3.21 14.07 -9.07
C GLU A 91 -2.31 14.85 -8.11
N THR A 92 -2.62 14.83 -6.81
CA THR A 92 -1.78 15.47 -5.77
C THR A 92 -0.46 14.74 -5.62
N PHE A 93 -0.49 13.41 -5.59
CA PHE A 93 0.72 12.59 -5.48
C PHE A 93 1.65 12.75 -6.69
N VAL A 94 1.10 12.72 -7.92
CA VAL A 94 1.91 12.87 -9.14
C VAL A 94 2.52 14.27 -9.28
N ARG A 95 1.88 15.30 -8.70
CA ARG A 95 2.39 16.69 -8.74
C ARG A 95 3.54 16.98 -7.79
N HIS A 96 3.76 16.15 -6.77
CA HIS A 96 4.82 16.34 -5.77
C HIS A 96 5.82 15.17 -5.80
N PRO A 97 6.82 15.20 -6.71
CA PRO A 97 7.96 14.26 -6.67
C PRO A 97 8.90 14.52 -5.49
#